data_AF-A0A255HNP8-F1
#
_entry.id   AF-A0A255HNP8-F1
#
_cell.length_a   1.000
_cell.length_b   1.000
_cell.length_c   1.000
_cell.angle_alpha   90.00
_cell.angle_beta   90.00
_cell.angle_gamma   90.00
#
_symmetry.space_group_name_H-M   'P 1'
#
loop_
_entity.id
_entity.type
_entity.pdbx_description
1 polymer ?
#
loop_
_entity_poly.entity_id
_entity_poly.type
_entity_poly.pdbx_seq_one_letter_code
_entity_poly.pdbx_strand_id
1 'polypeptide(L)'
;MRITVGDPDAYRATVFFNGAPIAMCTMADEERGEVIVYATDRAGHILISEATGDALAETAHGSVSVFIAQCHADDGFDAWMRERTEAAHLAMMKHARRGGIPYN
;
A
#
# COMPACT_ATOMS: atom_id res chain seq x y z
N MET A 1 -4.81 8.43 -16.72
CA MET A 1 -5.81 8.49 -15.63
C MET A 1 -5.40 9.62 -14.70
N ARG A 2 -6.24 10.64 -14.50
CA ARG A 2 -5.94 11.80 -13.64
C ARG A 2 -6.69 11.56 -12.33
N ILE A 3 -5.98 11.20 -11.27
CA ILE A 3 -6.58 10.97 -9.95
C ILE A 3 -6.76 12.36 -9.30
N THR A 4 -7.99 12.68 -8.90
CA THR A 4 -8.33 13.95 -8.27
C THR A 4 -8.65 13.72 -6.79
N VAL A 5 -8.36 14.68 -5.91
CA VAL A 5 -8.71 14.57 -4.49
C VAL A 5 -10.23 14.42 -4.35
N GLY A 6 -10.68 13.31 -3.75
CA GLY A 6 -12.11 12.99 -3.60
C GLY A 6 -12.66 12.01 -4.62
N ASP A 7 -11.84 11.53 -5.56
CA ASP A 7 -12.17 10.43 -6.45
C ASP A 7 -12.38 9.15 -5.61
N PRO A 8 -13.54 8.48 -5.69
CA PRO A 8 -13.78 7.22 -4.98
C PRO A 8 -12.86 6.09 -5.45
N ASP A 9 -12.15 6.23 -6.56
CA ASP A 9 -11.13 5.28 -7.01
C ASP A 9 -9.71 5.67 -6.54
N ALA A 10 -9.56 6.74 -5.76
CA ALA A 10 -8.29 7.14 -5.17
C ALA A 10 -7.98 6.33 -3.91
N TYR A 11 -7.13 5.32 -4.05
CA TYR A 11 -6.54 4.59 -2.93
C TYR A 11 -5.89 5.56 -1.94
N ARG A 12 -6.34 5.57 -0.69
CA ARG A 12 -5.72 6.35 0.38
C ARG A 12 -4.86 5.43 1.24
N ALA A 13 -3.55 5.58 1.17
CA ALA A 13 -2.65 4.94 2.11
C ALA A 13 -2.48 5.82 3.37
N THR A 14 -2.56 5.19 4.52
CA THR A 14 -2.13 5.73 5.81
C THR A 14 -0.86 4.98 6.21
N VAL A 15 0.24 5.70 6.39
CA VAL A 15 1.52 5.11 6.81
C VAL A 15 1.69 5.33 8.31
N PHE A 16 2.09 4.28 9.01
CA PHE A 16 2.46 4.30 10.42
C PHE A 16 3.96 4.08 10.55
N PHE A 17 4.62 4.92 11.33
CA PHE A 17 6.03 4.82 11.67
C PHE A 17 6.17 4.74 13.19
N ASN A 18 6.83 3.69 13.68
CA ASN A 18 6.94 3.37 15.10
C ASN A 18 5.58 3.39 15.83
N GLY A 19 4.54 2.92 15.14
CA GLY A 19 3.17 2.84 15.67
C GLY A 19 2.36 4.15 15.62
N ALA A 20 2.94 5.27 15.17
CA ALA A 20 2.24 6.53 15.02
C ALA A 20 1.97 6.84 13.53
N PRO A 21 0.79 7.35 13.16
CA PRO A 21 0.53 7.76 11.78
C PRO A 21 1.45 8.94 11.41
N ILE A 22 2.06 8.87 10.24
CA ILE A 22 2.90 9.95 9.71
C ILE A 22 2.23 10.65 8.54
N ALA A 23 2.35 11.97 8.52
CA ALA A 23 1.97 12.81 7.39
C ALA A 23 3.19 13.06 6.49
N MET A 24 2.95 13.54 5.27
CA MET A 24 4.01 13.97 4.34
C MET A 24 5.03 12.87 3.98
N CYS A 25 4.63 11.60 4.12
CA CYS A 25 5.37 10.45 3.66
C CYS A 25 5.28 10.38 2.13
N THR A 26 6.43 10.31 1.47
CA THR A 26 6.55 10.16 0.01
C THR A 26 6.85 8.73 -0.39
N MET A 27 7.55 7.99 0.48
CA MET A 27 7.86 6.58 0.29
C MET A 27 7.84 5.86 1.64
N ALA A 28 7.33 4.64 1.67
CA ALA A 28 7.40 3.75 2.82
C ALA A 28 7.73 2.34 2.35
N ASP A 29 8.65 1.69 3.04
CA ASP A 29 9.09 0.32 2.80
C ASP A 29 9.00 -0.47 4.11
N GLU A 30 8.04 -1.39 4.17
CA GLU A 30 7.79 -2.23 5.35
C GLU A 30 8.90 -3.26 5.58
N GLU A 31 9.48 -3.81 4.52
CA GLU A 31 10.51 -4.85 4.59
C GLU A 31 11.85 -4.28 5.08
N ARG A 32 12.18 -3.07 4.61
CA ARG A 32 13.41 -2.36 5.00
C ARG A 32 13.23 -1.52 6.26
N GLY A 33 11.99 -1.32 6.72
CA GLY A 33 11.68 -0.45 7.84
C GLY A 33 12.09 0.99 7.57
N GLU A 34 11.85 1.49 6.36
CA GLU A 34 12.33 2.78 5.88
C GLU A 34 11.16 3.67 5.45
N VAL A 35 11.19 4.95 5.86
CA VAL A 35 10.26 5.97 5.34
C VAL A 35 11.05 7.17 4.83
N ILE A 36 10.52 7.79 3.78
CA ILE A 36 10.98 9.09 3.28
C ILE A 36 9.87 10.09 3.53
N VAL A 37 10.20 11.18 4.24
CA VAL A 37 9.28 12.26 4.59
C VAL A 37 9.83 13.58 4.09
N TYR A 38 8.95 14.52 3.72
CA TYR A 38 9.40 15.88 3.44
C TYR A 38 9.94 16.54 4.71
N ALA A 39 11.10 17.19 4.59
CA ALA A 39 11.66 18.01 5.65
C ALA A 39 10.81 19.29 5.79
N THR A 40 10.50 19.67 7.03
CA THR A 40 9.66 20.84 7.30
C THR A 40 10.30 21.83 8.26
N ASP A 41 9.90 23.10 8.13
CA ASP A 41 10.19 24.11 9.12
C ASP A 41 9.36 23.91 10.40
N ARG A 42 9.58 24.78 11.39
CA ARG A 42 8.85 24.73 12.67
C ARG A 42 7.33 24.97 12.53
N ALA A 43 6.89 25.59 11.44
CA ALA A 43 5.48 25.82 11.13
C ALA A 43 4.85 24.65 10.36
N GLY A 44 5.65 23.67 9.91
CA GLY A 44 5.21 22.52 9.14
C GLY A 44 5.22 22.76 7.63
N HIS A 45 5.86 23.82 7.13
CA HIS A 45 6.01 24.04 5.68
C HIS A 45 7.17 23.22 5.12
N ILE A 46 6.97 22.66 3.93
CA ILE A 46 8.01 21.89 3.23
C ILE A 46 9.18 22.80 2.88
N LEU A 47 10.38 22.38 3.26
CA LEU A 47 11.62 23.07 2.92
C LEU A 47 11.98 22.79 1.46
N ILE A 48 12.36 23.84 0.73
CA ILE A 48 12.77 23.77 -0.68
C ILE A 48 14.25 24.14 -0.78
N SER A 49 15.02 23.39 -1.55
CA SER A 49 16.41 23.70 -1.91
C SER A 49 16.46 24.96 -2.78
N GLU A 50 17.13 26.01 -2.32
CA GLU A 50 17.32 27.23 -3.14
C GLU A 50 18.16 26.99 -4.40
N ALA A 51 19.08 26.02 -4.35
CA ALA A 51 19.99 25.72 -5.44
C ALA A 51 19.31 24.98 -6.60
N THR A 52 18.34 24.12 -6.30
CA THR A 52 17.71 23.23 -7.30
C THR A 52 16.21 23.48 -7.48
N GLY A 53 15.55 24.07 -6.50
CA GLY A 53 14.10 24.24 -6.47
C GLY A 53 13.33 23.00 -6.02
N ASP A 54 14.03 21.94 -5.58
CA ASP A 54 13.40 20.68 -5.16
C ASP A 54 13.00 20.68 -3.69
N ALA A 55 11.93 19.97 -3.36
CA ALA A 55 11.56 19.72 -1.98
C ALA A 55 12.59 18.82 -1.28
N LEU A 56 13.02 19.25 -0.09
CA LEU A 56 13.93 18.47 0.74
C LEU A 56 13.17 17.32 1.41
N ALA A 57 13.81 16.16 1.49
CA ALA A 57 13.27 14.98 2.11
C ALA A 57 14.34 14.28 2.95
N GLU A 58 13.89 13.60 4.00
CA GLU A 58 14.74 12.89 4.95
C GLU A 58 14.30 11.43 5.04
N THR A 59 15.29 10.55 5.16
CA THR A 59 15.07 9.11 5.38
C THR A 59 15.11 8.81 6.87
N ALA A 60 14.12 8.06 7.35
CA ALA A 60 14.08 7.55 8.71
C ALA A 60 13.91 6.03 8.71
N HIS A 61 14.54 5.37 9.69
CA HIS A 61 14.48 3.92 9.87
C HIS A 61 13.75 3.55 11.17
N GLY A 62 12.89 2.54 11.11
CA GLY A 62 12.05 2.10 12.23
C GLY A 62 11.02 1.06 11.82
N SER A 63 10.05 0.81 12.71
CA SER A 63 8.91 -0.05 12.39
C SER A 63 7.98 0.69 11.43
N VAL A 64 7.71 0.11 10.27
CA VAL A 64 6.83 0.69 9.25
C VAL A 64 5.60 -0.20 9.07
N SER A 65 4.43 0.40 8.94
CA SER A 65 3.21 -0.29 8.55
C SER A 65 2.37 0.58 7.61
N VAL A 66 1.95 0.04 6.47
CA VAL A 66 1.19 0.77 5.45
C VAL A 66 -0.22 0.23 5.37
N PHE A 67 -1.19 1.08 5.68
CA PHE A 67 -2.60 0.74 5.61
C PHE A 67 -3.26 1.42 4.41
N ILE A 68 -3.62 0.66 3.37
CA ILE A 68 -4.35 1.19 2.23
C ILE A 68 -5.84 1.10 2.52
N ALA A 69 -6.46 2.25 2.80
CA ALA A 69 -7.89 2.38 2.91
C ALA A 69 -8.52 2.34 1.51
N GLN A 70 -8.83 1.13 1.02
CA GLN A 70 -9.95 0.84 0.12
C GLN A 70 -10.11 -0.67 -0.06
N CYS A 71 -11.11 -1.25 0.62
CA CYS A 71 -11.83 -2.41 0.13
C CYS A 71 -13.22 -1.88 -0.22
N HIS A 72 -13.78 -2.19 -1.39
CA HIS A 72 -15.20 -1.99 -1.63
C HIS A 72 -15.96 -2.54 -0.42
N ALA A 73 -16.70 -1.70 0.28
CA ALA A 73 -17.50 -2.11 1.44
C ALA A 73 -18.58 -3.13 1.04
N ASP A 74 -18.88 -3.24 -0.25
CA ASP A 74 -19.90 -4.14 -0.77
C ASP A 74 -19.39 -5.57 -1.02
N ASP A 75 -18.09 -5.77 -1.21
CA ASP A 75 -17.48 -7.10 -1.37
C ASP A 75 -16.54 -7.45 -0.22
N GLY A 76 -15.92 -6.48 0.45
CA GLY A 76 -14.98 -6.72 1.54
C GLY A 76 -13.75 -7.54 1.12
N PHE A 77 -12.69 -7.45 1.91
CA PHE A 77 -11.53 -8.32 1.75
C PHE A 77 -11.94 -9.81 1.75
N ASP A 78 -12.98 -10.15 2.52
CA ASP A 78 -13.50 -11.52 2.65
C ASP A 78 -14.19 -12.04 1.39
N ALA A 79 -15.03 -11.26 0.67
CA ALA A 79 -15.60 -11.78 -0.58
C ALA A 79 -14.57 -11.80 -1.70
N TRP A 80 -13.64 -10.85 -1.74
CA TRP A 80 -12.50 -10.90 -2.65
C TRP A 80 -11.63 -12.15 -2.44
N MET A 81 -11.28 -12.47 -1.19
CA MET A 81 -10.55 -13.69 -0.86
C MET A 81 -11.37 -14.95 -1.15
N ARG A 82 -12.68 -14.93 -0.89
CA ARG A 82 -13.58 -16.06 -1.18
C ARG A 82 -13.64 -16.36 -2.67
N GLU A 83 -13.82 -15.36 -3.53
CA GLU A 83 -13.87 -15.51 -4.99
C GLU A 83 -12.59 -16.16 -5.51
N ARG A 84 -11.42 -15.68 -5.07
CA ARG A 84 -10.12 -16.24 -5.48
C ARG A 84 -9.92 -17.67 -5.00
N THR A 85 -10.35 -17.96 -3.77
CA THR A 85 -10.28 -19.31 -3.19
C THR A 85 -11.17 -20.28 -3.96
N GLU A 86 -12.39 -19.86 -4.30
CA GLU A 86 -13.34 -20.65 -5.11
C GLU A 86 -12.82 -20.88 -6.53
N ALA A 87 -12.26 -19.85 -7.18
CA ALA A 87 -11.65 -19.97 -8.50
C ALA A 87 -10.48 -20.97 -8.50
N ALA A 88 -9.60 -20.90 -7.50
CA ALA A 88 -8.50 -21.85 -7.33
C ALA A 88 -9.00 -23.29 -7.08
N HIS A 89 -10.03 -23.45 -6.25
CA HIS A 89 -10.65 -24.75 -5.98
C HIS A 89 -11.31 -25.35 -7.24
N LEU A 90 -12.03 -24.55 -8.03
CA LEU A 90 -12.64 -24.99 -9.28
C LEU A 90 -11.58 -25.38 -10.32
N ALA A 91 -10.49 -24.62 -10.42
CA ALA A 91 -9.36 -24.96 -11.28
C ALA A 91 -8.72 -26.29 -10.86
N MET A 92 -8.46 -26.48 -9.56
CA MET A 92 -7.96 -27.75 -9.00
C MET A 92 -8.92 -28.91 -9.31
N MET A 93 -10.23 -28.74 -9.11
CA MET A 93 -11.23 -29.77 -9.39
C MET A 93 -11.33 -30.09 -10.88
N LYS A 94 -11.20 -29.09 -11.75
CA LYS A 94 -11.16 -29.28 -13.21
C LYS A 94 -9.91 -30.03 -13.65
N HIS A 95 -8.78 -29.79 -13.02
CA HIS A 95 -7.55 -30.57 -13.21
C HIS A 95 -7.69 -32.01 -12.70
N ALA A 96 -8.23 -32.20 -11.49
CA ALA A 96 -8.47 -33.52 -10.91
C ALA A 96 -9.42 -34.37 -11.76
N ARG A 97 -10.49 -33.77 -12.30
CA ARG A 97 -11.47 -34.45 -13.17
C ARG A 97 -10.94 -34.78 -14.58
N ARG A 98 -9.87 -34.12 -15.05
CA ARG A 98 -9.28 -34.34 -16.38
C ARG A 98 -8.24 -35.47 -16.43
N GLY A 99 -8.12 -36.26 -15.38
CA GLY A 99 -7.13 -37.33 -15.27
C GLY A 99 -5.90 -36.83 -14.53
N GLY A 100 -6.00 -36.80 -13.20
CA GLY A 100 -4.89 -36.45 -12.32
C GLY A 100 -3.66 -37.31 -12.63
N ILE A 101 -2.54 -36.66 -12.91
CA ILE A 101 -1.24 -37.32 -12.94
C ILE A 101 -0.90 -37.61 -11.47
N PRO A 102 -0.65 -38.88 -11.07
CA PRO A 102 -0.12 -39.15 -9.74
C PRO A 102 1.25 -38.50 -9.62
N TYR A 103 1.44 -37.69 -8.58
CA TYR A 103 2.76 -37.22 -8.19
C TYR A 103 3.52 -38.43 -7.62
N ASN A 104 4.54 -38.90 -8.35
CA ASN A 104 5.60 -39.76 -7.83
C ASN A 104 6.69 -38.89 -7.20
#